data_AF-A0A1E3W2M4-F1
#
_entry.id   AF-A0A1E3W2M4-F1
#
_cell.length_a   1.000
_cell.length_b   1.000
_cell.length_c   1.000
_cell.angle_alpha   90.00
_cell.angle_beta   90.00
_cell.angle_gamma   90.00
#
_symmetry.space_group_name_H-M   'P 1'
#
loop_
_entity.id
_entity.type
_entity.pdbx_description
1 polymer ?
#
loop_
_entity_poly.entity_id
_entity_poly.type
_entity_poly.pdbx_seq_one_letter_code
_entity_poly.pdbx_strand_id
1 'polypeptide(L)' 'MDEDRFNMSMRRFLKEVGVTSQQAIEALVRDEGLRGHGKLKMKMILTAADTPLNHVVEGEIDLG' A
#
# COMPACT_ATOMS: atom_id res chain seq x y z
N MET A 1 16.57 7.51 -22.14
CA MET A 1 17.72 7.35 -21.21
C MET A 1 17.37 7.84 -19.80
N ASP A 2 16.96 9.09 -19.56
CA ASP A 2 16.52 9.52 -18.21
C ASP A 2 15.12 9.04 -17.84
N GLU A 3 14.20 9.00 -18.80
CA GLU A 3 12.82 8.55 -18.58
C GLU A 3 12.76 7.05 -18.23
N ASP A 4 13.60 6.22 -18.83
CA ASP A 4 13.70 4.79 -18.53
C ASP A 4 14.17 4.54 -17.09
N ARG A 5 15.17 5.31 -16.65
CA ARG A 5 15.71 5.25 -15.29
C ARG A 5 14.67 5.73 -14.27
N PHE A 6 13.97 6.81 -14.57
CA PHE A 6 12.87 7.33 -13.75
C PHE A 6 11.72 6.32 -13.64
N ASN A 7 11.27 5.76 -14.76
CA ASN A 7 10.20 4.76 -14.78
C ASN A 7 10.60 3.50 -14.02
N MET A 8 11.86 3.06 -14.15
CA MET A 8 12.36 1.92 -13.41
C MET A 8 12.45 2.18 -11.90
N SER A 9 12.92 3.35 -11.46
CA SER A 9 12.98 3.70 -10.04
C SER A 9 11.58 3.83 -9.44
N MET A 10 10.65 4.46 -10.15
CA MET A 10 9.24 4.57 -9.74
C MET A 10 8.58 3.20 -9.60
N ARG A 11 8.73 2.31 -10.59
CA ARG A 11 8.20 0.94 -10.52
C ARG A 11 8.80 0.15 -9.36
N ARG A 12 10.10 0.29 -9.10
CA ARG A 12 10.77 -0.37 -7.97
C ARG A 12 10.17 0.08 -6.64
N PHE A 13 10.01 1.39 -6.46
CA PHE A 13 9.42 1.95 -5.25
C PHE A 13 7.99 1.45 -5.03
N LEU A 14 7.12 1.54 -6.05
CA LEU A 14 5.73 1.09 -5.95
C LEU A 14 5.62 -0.42 -5.67
N LYS A 15 6.53 -1.23 -6.23
CA LYS A 15 6.60 -2.66 -5.93
C LYS A 15 6.95 -2.92 -4.48
N GLU A 16 7.94 -2.22 -3.94
CA GLU A 16 8.35 -2.34 -2.54
C GLU A 16 7.22 -1.94 -1.58
N VAL A 17 6.56 -0.82 -1.85
CA VAL A 17 5.37 -0.37 -1.10
C VAL A 17 4.27 -1.43 -1.13
N GLY A 18 3.97 -2.00 -2.30
CA GLY A 18 2.93 -3.03 -2.43
C GLY A 18 3.24 -4.29 -1.62
N VAL A 19 4.46 -4.83 -1.74
CA VAL A 19 4.86 -6.06 -1.05
C VAL A 19 4.90 -5.86 0.47
N THR A 20 5.48 -4.76 0.94
CA THR A 20 5.58 -4.47 2.38
C THR A 20 4.21 -4.18 3.01
N SER A 21 3.34 -3.45 2.31
CA SER A 21 1.96 -3.21 2.76
C SER A 21 1.16 -4.50 2.86
N GLN A 22 1.29 -5.40 1.88
CA GLN A 22 0.63 -6.71 1.91
C GLN A 22 1.08 -7.53 3.13
N GLN A 23 2.39 -7.61 3.37
CA GLN A 23 2.94 -8.33 4.53
C GLN A 23 2.42 -7.77 5.85
N ALA A 24 2.35 -6.44 5.99
CA ALA A 24 1.81 -5.80 7.18
C ALA A 24 0.32 -6.10 7.39
N ILE A 25 -0.49 -6.07 6.32
CA ILE A 25 -1.91 -6.41 6.39
C ILE A 25 -2.10 -7.89 6.75
N GLU A 26 -1.34 -8.80 6.14
CA GLU A 26 -1.41 -10.24 6.45
C GLU A 26 -1.00 -10.54 7.90
N ALA A 27 0.00 -9.84 8.43
CA ALA A 27 0.39 -9.94 9.83
C ALA A 27 -0.73 -9.47 10.76
N LEU A 28 -1.29 -8.28 10.51
CA LEU A 28 -2.43 -7.75 11.27
C LEU A 28 -3.61 -8.72 11.29
N VAL A 29 -4.02 -9.22 10.12
CA VAL A 29 -5.16 -10.14 10.00
C VAL A 29 -4.90 -11.46 10.75
N ARG A 30 -3.66 -11.92 10.78
CA ARG A 30 -3.26 -13.13 11.51
C ARG A 30 -3.24 -12.92 13.01
N ASP A 31 -2.59 -11.85 13.46
CA ASP A 31 -2.34 -11.58 14.88
C ASP A 31 -3.63 -11.22 15.63
N GLU A 32 -4.52 -10.48 14.97
CA GLU A 32 -5.84 -10.10 15.50
C GLU A 32 -6.93 -11.15 15.19
N GLY A 33 -6.59 -12.24 14.50
CA GLY A 33 -7.55 -13.31 14.18
C GLY A 33 -8.73 -12.87 13.31
N LEU A 34 -8.55 -11.87 12.44
CA LEU A 34 -9.63 -11.21 11.71
C LEU A 34 -10.13 -11.98 10.46
N ARG A 35 -9.57 -13.16 10.16
CA ARG A 35 -10.04 -13.97 9.02
C ARG A 35 -11.52 -14.35 9.20
N GLY A 36 -12.34 -14.14 8.18
CA GLY A 36 -13.78 -14.41 8.27
C GLY A 36 -14.62 -13.27 8.88
N HIS A 37 -13.99 -12.18 9.35
CA HIS A 37 -14.69 -11.06 9.99
C HIS A 37 -15.24 -10.02 8.98
N GLY A 38 -15.54 -10.45 7.76
CA GLY A 38 -16.14 -9.61 6.72
C GLY A 38 -15.13 -8.65 6.08
N LYS A 39 -15.41 -7.35 6.13
CA LYS A 39 -14.62 -6.34 5.39
C LYS A 39 -13.80 -5.44 6.31
N LEU A 40 -12.54 -5.23 5.93
CA LEU A 40 -11.62 -4.33 6.59
C LEU A 40 -11.46 -3.04 5.77
N LYS A 41 -11.90 -1.90 6.34
CA LYS A 41 -11.70 -0.59 5.73
C LYS A 41 -10.25 -0.16 5.87
N MET A 42 -9.66 0.24 4.75
CA MET A 42 -8.25 0.59 4.63
C MET A 42 -8.07 1.96 4.01
N LYS A 43 -7.01 2.64 4.43
CA LYS A 43 -6.60 3.94 3.92
C LYS A 43 -5.08 3.98 3.78
N MET A 44 -4.61 4.33 2.59
CA MET A 44 -3.20 4.62 2.31
C MET A 44 -3.04 6.09 1.95
N ILE A 45 -1.97 6.71 2.44
CA ILE A 45 -1.63 8.10 2.18
C ILE A 45 -0.23 8.13 1.55
N LEU A 46 -0.13 8.63 0.32
CA LEU A 46 1.12 8.87 -0.39
C LEU A 46 1.43 10.37 -0.36
N THR A 47 2.56 10.71 0.27
CA THR A 47 3.08 12.08 0.33
C THR A 47 4.50 12.12 -0.18
N ALA A 48 4.92 13.30 -0.65
CA ALA A 48 6.32 13.58 -0.92
C ALA A 48 6.70 14.89 -0.24
N ALA A 49 7.78 14.86 0.55
CA ALA A 49 8.30 16.03 1.26
C ALA A 49 8.57 17.18 0.29
N ASP A 50 8.29 18.41 0.74
CA ASP A 50 8.49 19.64 -0.03
C ASP A 50 7.68 19.74 -1.34
N THR A 51 6.62 18.94 -1.46
CA THR A 51 5.68 19.00 -2.58
C THR A 51 4.23 19.11 -2.08
N PRO A 52 3.29 19.60 -2.89
CA PRO A 52 1.86 19.54 -2.56
C PRO A 52 1.26 18.12 -2.72
N LEU A 53 2.06 17.08 -2.98
CA LEU A 53 1.57 15.73 -3.17
C LEU A 53 1.01 15.19 -1.86
N ASN A 54 -0.31 15.02 -1.81
CA ASN A 54 -1.04 14.33 -0.76
C ASN A 54 -2.15 13.51 -1.41
N HIS A 55 -1.83 12.27 -1.79
CA HIS A 55 -2.75 11.37 -2.44
C HIS A 55 -3.29 10.33 -1.46
N VAL A 56 -4.60 10.23 -1.36
CA VAL A 56 -5.28 9.31 -0.46
C VAL A 56 -5.97 8.23 -1.28
N VAL A 57 -5.72 6.98 -0.93
CA VAL A 57 -6.39 5.81 -1.49
C VAL A 57 -7.18 5.14 -0.37
N GLU A 58 -8.49 5.03 -0.55
CA GLU A 58 -9.39 4.35 0.37
C GLU A 58 -9.99 3.12 -0.31
N GLY A 59 -10.15 2.05 0.47
CA GLY A 59 -10.67 0.80 -0.04
C GLY A 59 -11.11 -0.15 1.07
N GLU A 60 -11.64 -1.29 0.66
CA GLU A 60 -12.03 -2.37 1.56
C GLU A 60 -11.32 -3.65 1.15
N ILE A 61 -10.79 -4.38 2.12
CA ILE A 61 -10.25 -5.72 1.92
C ILE A 61 -11.28 -6.71 2.45
N ASP A 62 -11.68 -7.64 1.60
CA ASP A 62 -12.47 -8.80 2.02
C ASP A 62 -11.56 -9.77 2.77
N LEU A 63 -11.92 -10.09 4.02
CA LEU A 63 -11.15 -10.98 4.89
C LEU A 63 -11.54 -12.45 4.75
N GLY A 64 -12.35 -12.78 3.74
CA GLY A 64 -12.89 -14.11 3.51
C GLY A 64 -14.23 -14.33 4.20
#